data_AF-A0A7J8GJS9-F1
#
_entry.id   AF-A0A7J8GJS9-F1
#
_cell.length_a   1.000
_cell.length_b   1.000
_cell.length_c   1.000
_cell.angle_alpha   90.00
_cell.angle_beta   90.00
_cell.angle_gamma   90.00
#
_symmetry.space_group_name_H-M   'P 1'
#
loop_
_entity.id
_entity.type
_entity.pdbx_description
1 polymer ?
#
loop_
_entity_poly.entity_id
_entity_poly.type
_entity_poly.pdbx_seq_one_letter_code
_entity_poly.pdbx_strand_id
1 'polypeptide(L)'
;MLPLLLILLGVGQLTSLNHFKWGKLQHRRAARHSIYGKDSETSQLQITVPRKLETNNNDADVSEMHVTYAIQINRKTYTLFLEKQSFVDPHFLIYSYNRSGTVYPDSSFIKGHCFYQGYAMETPKSAVTLSICSGLRGLLQLENVSYGIEPLESAATYEHMLYQIKNNKADFPPLQESYPMIQLGDQPYKILVKSQTKPDVEQLRKTLKIQIIMDKALYEYMGSEVAVAAEKVVYIIGVINTMFSQLKVTIMLTYLELWSDQNKILSSGDANEILQRFVSWKKNFLSHRSHDLAFLLIYRDYPNYVGATYHGMACDAKLGAGIALYPKKITLEAFSVVMAQLLGISLGLTYDDNYNCFCPGTACIMNPQAINVLLNDAVILQAVH
;
A
#
# COMPACT_ATOMS: atom_id res chain seq x y z
N MET A 1 31.21 49.13 46.91
CA MET A 1 31.95 50.05 46.03
C MET A 1 32.30 49.31 44.76
N LEU A 2 31.87 49.85 43.60
CA LEU A 2 32.43 49.64 42.26
C LEU A 2 33.99 49.71 42.24
N PRO A 3 34.71 49.48 41.11
CA PRO A 3 34.48 48.68 39.89
C PRO A 3 35.77 48.02 39.32
N LEU A 4 35.68 47.33 38.16
CA LEU A 4 36.57 47.35 36.96
C LEU A 4 36.56 45.97 36.26
N LEU A 5 35.79 45.73 35.18
CA LEU A 5 35.94 46.07 33.75
C LEU A 5 37.10 45.35 33.03
N LEU A 6 36.74 44.56 31.99
CA LEU A 6 37.36 44.32 30.65
C LEU A 6 37.11 42.85 30.22
N ILE A 7 36.75 42.45 28.99
CA ILE A 7 36.28 43.10 27.75
C ILE A 7 35.97 41.96 26.71
N LEU A 8 34.93 42.16 25.87
CA LEU A 8 34.74 41.75 24.46
C LEU A 8 34.42 40.31 23.95
N LEU A 9 33.38 40.33 23.06
CA LEU A 9 33.05 39.48 21.89
C LEU A 9 32.42 38.10 22.15
N GLY A 10 31.34 37.66 21.51
CA GLY A 10 30.53 38.20 20.42
C GLY A 10 29.49 37.14 20.05
N VAL A 11 28.25 37.55 19.83
CA VAL A 11 27.16 36.69 19.33
C VAL A 11 27.48 36.30 17.90
N GLY A 12 27.68 35.00 17.66
CA GLY A 12 27.92 34.44 16.34
C GLY A 12 26.95 33.30 16.06
N GLN A 13 25.93 33.58 15.25
CA GLN A 13 25.15 32.59 14.52
C GLN A 13 26.12 31.73 13.68
N LEU A 14 26.12 30.42 13.90
CA LEU A 14 26.64 29.46 12.93
C LEU A 14 25.46 28.81 12.21
N THR A 15 25.15 29.38 11.05
CA THR A 15 24.54 28.68 9.94
C THR A 15 25.57 27.74 9.31
N SER A 16 25.23 26.46 9.15
CA SER A 16 25.89 25.55 8.20
C SER A 16 24.88 24.47 7.84
N LEU A 17 24.15 24.63 6.74
CA LEU A 17 24.44 23.96 5.46
C LEU A 17 24.67 22.45 5.60
N ASN A 18 23.64 21.69 5.23
CA ASN A 18 23.80 20.49 4.42
C ASN A 18 22.69 20.48 3.37
N HIS A 19 22.98 21.15 2.26
CA HIS A 19 22.30 20.97 0.97
C HIS A 19 22.62 19.57 0.45
N PHE A 20 21.61 18.72 0.24
CA PHE A 20 21.74 17.56 -0.66
C PHE A 20 20.84 17.73 -1.88
N LYS A 21 21.52 17.68 -3.04
CA LYS A 21 21.02 17.90 -4.39
C LYS A 21 20.03 16.81 -4.79
N TRP A 22 18.81 17.19 -5.12
CA TRP A 22 18.02 16.48 -6.13
C TRP A 22 18.41 16.98 -7.53
N GLY A 23 18.44 16.06 -8.49
CA GLY A 23 19.01 16.25 -9.83
C GLY A 23 18.43 17.46 -10.57
N LYS A 24 19.32 18.31 -11.08
CA LYS A 24 18.99 19.36 -12.07
C LYS A 24 18.45 18.71 -13.35
N LEU A 25 17.16 18.81 -13.61
CA LEU A 25 16.63 18.94 -14.97
C LEU A 25 16.48 20.44 -15.26
N GLN A 26 17.56 21.05 -15.76
CA GLN A 26 17.51 22.41 -16.30
C GLN A 26 16.87 22.38 -17.69
N HIS A 27 15.75 23.09 -17.83
CA HIS A 27 15.24 23.54 -19.12
C HIS A 27 16.35 24.29 -19.89
N ARG A 28 16.82 23.73 -21.01
CA ARG A 28 17.55 24.47 -22.03
C ARG A 28 16.67 24.58 -23.28
N ARG A 29 16.53 25.83 -23.74
CA ARG A 29 15.88 26.23 -25.00
C ARG A 29 16.49 25.49 -26.19
N ALA A 30 15.62 25.28 -27.17
CA ALA A 30 15.82 24.62 -28.45
C ALA A 30 17.14 24.93 -29.16
N ALA A 31 17.81 23.88 -29.61
CA ALA A 31 18.62 23.88 -30.82
C ALA A 31 18.20 22.66 -31.64
N ARG A 32 17.67 22.90 -32.86
CA ARG A 32 17.33 21.88 -33.86
C ARG A 32 18.55 21.00 -34.10
N HIS A 33 18.39 19.68 -34.05
CA HIS A 33 18.99 18.72 -35.00
C HIS A 33 18.10 17.47 -35.04
N SER A 34 17.69 17.12 -36.26
CA SER A 34 16.81 16.02 -36.63
C SER A 34 17.55 14.68 -36.60
N ILE A 35 17.09 13.70 -35.81
CA ILE A 35 17.31 12.27 -36.05
C ILE A 35 16.03 11.50 -35.67
N TYR A 36 15.53 10.74 -36.65
CA TYR A 36 14.34 9.89 -36.65
C TYR A 36 14.34 8.81 -35.53
N GLY A 37 13.17 8.57 -34.93
CA GLY A 37 12.80 7.23 -34.45
C GLY A 37 12.15 7.11 -33.06
N LYS A 38 10.83 6.85 -33.09
CA LYS A 38 9.95 6.30 -32.03
C LYS A 38 9.35 7.31 -31.04
N ASP A 39 8.20 7.85 -31.44
CA ASP A 39 7.26 8.56 -30.58
C ASP A 39 6.88 7.69 -29.37
N SER A 40 7.35 8.09 -28.20
CA SER A 40 6.76 7.71 -26.92
C SER A 40 5.60 8.66 -26.69
N GLU A 41 4.37 8.23 -26.98
CA GLU A 41 3.16 8.99 -26.65
C GLU A 41 3.15 9.36 -25.17
N THR A 42 3.35 10.63 -24.87
CA THR A 42 3.32 11.18 -23.52
C THR A 42 1.95 10.96 -22.88
N SER A 43 1.91 10.34 -21.69
CA SER A 43 0.73 10.31 -20.83
C SER A 43 0.20 11.73 -20.65
N GLN A 44 -1.12 11.94 -20.81
CA GLN A 44 -1.72 13.27 -20.70
C GLN A 44 -1.59 13.75 -19.26
N LEU A 45 -0.63 14.65 -19.03
CA LEU A 45 -0.33 15.25 -17.74
C LEU A 45 -1.13 16.55 -17.60
N GLN A 46 -1.84 16.71 -16.49
CA GLN A 46 -2.64 17.89 -16.17
C GLN A 46 -2.32 18.37 -14.75
N ILE A 47 -2.34 19.68 -14.52
CA ILE A 47 -2.28 20.26 -13.17
C ILE A 47 -3.70 20.63 -12.74
N THR A 48 -4.06 20.32 -11.51
CA THR A 48 -5.34 20.69 -10.87
C THR A 48 -5.09 21.28 -9.48
N VAL A 49 -6.03 22.07 -8.98
CA VAL A 49 -6.03 22.59 -7.60
C VAL A 49 -7.29 22.05 -6.90
N PRO A 50 -7.17 20.97 -6.11
CA PRO A 50 -8.29 20.43 -5.35
C PRO A 50 -8.82 21.43 -4.32
N ARG A 51 -10.13 21.61 -4.28
CA ARG A 51 -10.80 22.47 -3.29
C ARG A 51 -11.58 21.61 -2.31
N LYS A 52 -11.19 21.62 -1.03
CA LYS A 52 -12.00 21.01 0.04
C LYS A 52 -13.32 21.80 0.14
N LEU A 53 -14.45 21.11 0.10
CA LEU A 53 -15.76 21.71 0.32
C LEU A 53 -16.10 21.56 1.80
N GLU A 54 -16.47 22.67 2.46
CA GLU A 54 -16.87 22.63 3.86
C GLU A 54 -18.28 22.06 4.00
N THR A 55 -18.44 21.08 4.88
CA THR A 55 -19.72 20.60 5.37
C THR A 55 -20.12 21.48 6.56
N ASN A 56 -21.27 22.15 6.49
CA ASN A 56 -21.83 23.04 7.53
C ASN A 56 -22.26 22.31 8.82
N ASN A 57 -21.45 21.39 9.35
CA ASN A 57 -21.73 20.68 10.59
C ASN A 57 -20.76 21.17 11.66
N ASN A 58 -21.31 21.76 12.73
CA ASN A 58 -20.58 22.30 13.88
C ASN A 58 -19.90 21.22 14.76
N ASP A 59 -19.82 19.97 14.30
CA ASP A 59 -19.17 18.86 14.99
C ASP A 59 -17.84 18.52 14.31
N ALA A 60 -16.74 18.86 14.99
CA ALA A 60 -15.38 18.60 14.51
C ALA A 60 -15.10 17.10 14.26
N ASP A 61 -15.78 16.20 14.98
CA ASP A 61 -15.56 14.75 14.91
C ASP A 61 -16.20 14.12 13.66
N VAL A 62 -17.37 14.62 13.24
CA VAL A 62 -18.04 14.17 11.99
C VAL A 62 -17.29 14.66 10.75
N SER A 63 -16.58 15.79 10.86
CA SER A 63 -15.76 16.39 9.79
C SER A 63 -14.50 15.59 9.47
N GLU A 64 -14.00 14.75 10.39
CA GLU A 64 -12.88 13.85 10.10
C GLU A 64 -13.32 12.56 9.38
N MET A 65 -14.53 12.06 9.64
CA MET A 65 -15.02 10.82 9.04
C MET A 65 -15.38 10.97 7.56
N HIS A 66 -15.89 12.13 7.16
CA HIS A 66 -16.29 12.40 5.78
C HIS A 66 -15.69 13.70 5.29
N VAL A 67 -15.07 13.65 4.11
CA VAL A 67 -14.52 14.83 3.45
C VAL A 67 -15.00 14.89 2.00
N THR A 68 -15.21 16.10 1.51
CA THR A 68 -15.60 16.31 0.12
C THR A 68 -14.59 17.22 -0.58
N TYR A 69 -14.18 16.85 -1.77
CA TYR A 69 -13.25 17.63 -2.59
C TYR A 69 -13.83 17.87 -3.98
N ALA A 70 -13.68 19.08 -4.50
CA ALA A 70 -13.91 19.38 -5.91
C ALA A 70 -12.56 19.40 -6.64
N ILE A 71 -12.46 18.64 -7.73
CA ILE A 71 -11.27 18.60 -8.60
C ILE A 71 -11.66 18.85 -10.06
N GLN A 72 -10.76 19.43 -10.85
CA GLN A 72 -11.03 19.73 -12.25
C GLN A 72 -10.17 18.85 -13.16
N ILE A 73 -10.80 18.00 -13.96
CA ILE A 73 -10.15 17.08 -14.90
C ILE A 73 -10.70 17.36 -16.30
N ASN A 74 -9.84 17.65 -17.27
CA ASN A 74 -10.23 17.95 -18.66
C ASN A 74 -11.38 18.97 -18.78
N ARG A 75 -11.34 20.04 -17.96
CA ARG A 75 -12.35 21.11 -17.86
C ARG A 75 -13.72 20.68 -17.28
N LYS A 76 -13.89 19.43 -16.87
CA LYS A 76 -15.04 18.93 -16.10
C LYS A 76 -14.69 18.93 -14.61
N THR A 77 -15.61 19.39 -13.78
CA THR A 77 -15.46 19.35 -12.32
C THR A 77 -16.06 18.05 -11.79
N TYR A 78 -15.32 17.36 -10.92
CA TYR A 78 -15.75 16.17 -10.21
C TYR A 78 -15.77 16.45 -8.71
N THR A 79 -16.83 16.02 -8.05
CA THR A 79 -17.05 16.15 -6.61
C THR A 79 -16.82 14.79 -5.96
N LEU A 80 -15.69 14.64 -5.29
CA LEU A 80 -15.28 13.41 -4.61
C LEU A 80 -15.91 13.39 -3.22
N PHE A 81 -16.80 12.43 -2.97
CA PHE A 81 -17.31 12.14 -1.64
C PHE A 81 -16.47 11.01 -1.04
N LEU A 82 -15.85 11.27 0.10
CA LEU A 82 -14.82 10.40 0.68
C LEU A 82 -15.14 10.09 2.14
N GLU A 83 -15.09 8.80 2.48
CA GLU A 83 -15.24 8.26 3.83
C GLU A 83 -13.90 7.73 4.33
N LYS A 84 -13.55 8.06 5.58
CA LYS A 84 -12.32 7.61 6.23
C LYS A 84 -12.36 6.10 6.38
N GLN A 85 -11.35 5.41 5.88
CA GLN A 85 -11.23 3.98 6.13
C GLN A 85 -10.85 3.74 7.59
N SER A 86 -11.25 2.61 8.16
CA SER A 86 -10.91 2.22 9.54
C SER A 86 -10.21 0.87 9.52
N PHE A 87 -8.90 0.87 9.24
CA PHE A 87 -8.11 -0.35 9.07
C PHE A 87 -6.81 -0.38 9.88
N VAL A 88 -6.46 0.67 10.61
CA VAL A 88 -5.33 0.66 11.54
C VAL A 88 -5.86 0.38 12.94
N ASP A 89 -5.29 -0.61 13.63
CA ASP A 89 -5.71 -0.95 14.99
C ASP A 89 -5.47 0.23 15.96
N PRO A 90 -6.39 0.54 16.89
CA PRO A 90 -6.20 1.61 17.87
C PRO A 90 -4.95 1.46 18.75
N HIS A 91 -4.44 0.23 18.91
CA HIS A 91 -3.22 -0.09 19.65
C HIS A 91 -2.07 -0.45 18.70
N PHE A 92 -2.13 0.00 17.45
CA PHE A 92 -1.08 -0.20 16.46
C PHE A 92 0.24 0.38 16.95
N LEU A 93 1.29 -0.44 16.94
CA LEU A 93 2.63 -0.05 17.32
C LEU A 93 3.62 -0.38 16.20
N ILE A 94 4.55 0.55 15.99
CA ILE A 94 5.67 0.39 15.08
C ILE A 94 6.89 0.04 15.90
N TYR A 95 7.60 -1.03 15.53
CA TYR A 95 8.82 -1.46 16.19
C TYR A 95 10.00 -1.19 15.28
N SER A 96 10.97 -0.41 15.78
CA SER A 96 12.23 -0.14 15.09
C SER A 96 13.41 -0.39 16.01
N TYR A 97 14.59 -0.57 15.42
CA TYR A 97 15.82 -0.90 16.15
C TYR A 97 16.83 0.23 16.03
N ASN A 98 17.48 0.57 17.15
CA ASN A 98 18.65 1.45 17.11
C ASN A 98 19.91 0.69 16.66
N ARG A 99 21.04 1.40 16.58
CA ARG A 99 22.33 0.81 16.19
C ARG A 99 22.86 -0.26 17.16
N SER A 100 22.41 -0.28 18.41
CA SER A 100 22.76 -1.32 19.40
C SER A 100 21.81 -2.52 19.37
N GLY A 101 20.82 -2.55 18.46
CA GLY A 101 19.83 -3.63 18.36
C GLY A 101 18.73 -3.57 19.42
N THR A 102 18.60 -2.45 20.14
CA THR A 102 17.52 -2.23 21.10
C THR A 102 16.25 -1.81 20.37
N VAL A 103 15.13 -2.44 20.74
CA VAL A 103 13.80 -2.19 20.13
C VAL A 103 13.15 -0.96 20.77
N TYR A 104 12.63 -0.07 19.94
CA TYR A 104 11.83 1.09 20.35
C TYR A 104 10.43 0.97 19.75
N PRO A 105 9.38 0.85 20.59
CA PRO A 105 8.01 0.99 20.13
C PRO A 105 7.69 2.47 19.88
N ASP A 106 7.09 2.76 18.74
CA ASP A 106 6.58 4.07 18.36
C ASP A 106 5.06 3.99 18.17
N SER A 107 4.34 4.82 18.94
CA SER A 107 2.89 4.97 18.91
C SER A 107 2.45 6.29 18.26
N SER A 108 3.38 7.10 17.75
CA SER A 108 3.09 8.41 17.16
C SER A 108 2.17 8.31 15.93
N PHE A 109 2.20 7.17 15.23
CA PHE A 109 1.36 6.88 14.07
C PHE A 109 -0.11 6.59 14.43
N ILE A 110 -0.45 6.39 15.72
CA ILE A 110 -1.83 6.17 16.19
C ILE A 110 -2.71 7.42 15.98
N LYS A 111 -2.12 8.59 15.71
CA LYS A 111 -2.87 9.80 15.35
C LYS A 111 -3.47 9.68 13.95
N GLY A 112 -4.68 9.10 13.89
CA GLY A 112 -5.69 9.31 12.85
C GLY A 112 -5.15 9.31 11.42
N HIS A 113 -4.82 8.13 10.90
CA HIS A 113 -4.40 7.97 9.51
C HIS A 113 -5.41 8.66 8.55
N CYS A 114 -4.93 9.34 7.52
CA CYS A 114 -5.77 10.19 6.68
C CYS A 114 -6.11 9.51 5.35
N PHE A 115 -6.50 8.22 5.44
CA PHE A 115 -6.85 7.40 4.27
C PHE A 115 -8.35 7.32 4.10
N TYR A 116 -8.79 7.63 2.89
CA TYR A 116 -10.20 7.70 2.55
C TYR A 116 -10.49 6.90 1.29
N GLN A 117 -11.71 6.40 1.20
CA GLN A 117 -12.26 5.80 -0.01
C GLN A 117 -13.62 6.43 -0.35
N GLY A 118 -14.03 6.34 -1.59
CA GLY A 118 -15.36 6.79 -1.99
C GLY A 118 -15.53 6.83 -3.49
N TYR A 119 -16.29 7.82 -3.95
CA TYR A 119 -16.70 7.94 -5.35
C TYR A 119 -16.87 9.42 -5.75
N ALA A 120 -16.83 9.69 -7.04
CA ALA A 120 -17.24 10.95 -7.63
C ALA A 120 -18.77 10.99 -7.80
N MET A 121 -19.43 12.02 -7.29
CA MET A 121 -20.89 12.17 -7.33
C MET A 121 -21.44 12.15 -8.77
N GLU A 122 -20.69 12.71 -9.71
CA GLU A 122 -21.03 12.76 -11.13
C GLU A 122 -20.92 11.39 -11.81
N THR A 123 -20.32 10.40 -11.14
CA THR A 123 -20.16 9.04 -11.65
C THR A 123 -20.26 8.05 -10.48
N PRO A 124 -21.46 7.67 -10.01
CA PRO A 124 -21.62 6.86 -8.79
C PRO A 124 -20.95 5.47 -8.82
N LYS A 125 -20.62 4.96 -10.01
CA LYS A 125 -19.85 3.71 -10.20
C LYS A 125 -18.33 3.90 -10.15
N SER A 126 -17.86 5.13 -9.96
CA SER A 126 -16.44 5.44 -9.79
C SER A 126 -15.92 4.90 -8.47
N ALA A 127 -14.60 4.71 -8.41
CA ALA A 127 -13.89 4.36 -7.20
C ALA A 127 -12.75 5.34 -6.99
N VAL A 128 -12.63 5.83 -5.76
CA VAL A 128 -11.62 6.81 -5.37
C VAL A 128 -10.95 6.33 -4.09
N THR A 129 -9.62 6.34 -4.07
CA THR A 129 -8.83 6.03 -2.87
C THR A 129 -7.73 7.07 -2.72
N LEU A 130 -7.76 7.81 -1.62
CA LEU A 130 -6.88 8.95 -1.40
C LEU A 130 -6.30 8.95 0.01
N SER A 131 -5.00 9.24 0.10
CA SER A 131 -4.38 9.83 1.28
C SER A 131 -4.52 11.34 1.20
N ILE A 132 -4.87 11.98 2.32
CA ILE A 132 -4.88 13.45 2.46
C ILE A 132 -3.84 13.95 3.47
N CYS A 133 -2.93 13.07 3.93
CA CYS A 133 -1.95 13.37 4.98
C CYS A 133 -1.03 14.56 4.65
N SER A 134 -0.66 14.72 3.38
CA SER A 134 0.25 15.77 2.89
C SER A 134 -0.18 16.20 1.49
N GLY A 135 -1.44 16.62 1.37
CA GLY A 135 -2.12 16.82 0.10
C GLY A 135 -2.76 15.54 -0.42
N LEU A 136 -3.57 15.65 -1.48
CA LEU A 136 -4.22 14.50 -2.11
C LEU A 136 -3.20 13.63 -2.86
N ARG A 137 -3.05 12.38 -2.43
CA ARG A 137 -2.29 11.36 -3.13
C ARG A 137 -3.12 10.10 -3.28
N GLY A 138 -3.20 9.55 -4.48
CA GLY A 138 -3.85 8.26 -4.70
C GLY A 138 -4.45 8.11 -6.08
N LEU A 139 -5.55 7.38 -6.17
CA LEU A 139 -6.14 6.89 -7.42
C LEU A 139 -7.60 7.32 -7.58
N LEU A 140 -7.94 7.70 -8.81
CA LEU A 140 -9.28 8.09 -9.24
C LEU A 140 -9.68 7.24 -10.44
N GLN A 141 -10.67 6.37 -10.30
CA GLN A 141 -11.30 5.67 -11.41
C GLN A 141 -12.57 6.40 -11.81
N LEU A 142 -12.54 7.09 -12.94
CA LEU A 142 -13.67 7.85 -13.44
C LEU A 142 -14.09 7.24 -14.78
N GLU A 143 -15.29 6.68 -14.83
CA GLU A 143 -15.81 5.99 -16.01
C GLU A 143 -14.83 4.85 -16.41
N ASN A 144 -14.24 4.90 -17.61
CA ASN A 144 -13.29 3.88 -18.10
C ASN A 144 -11.82 4.37 -18.04
N VAL A 145 -11.52 5.41 -17.26
CA VAL A 145 -10.18 6.01 -17.20
C VAL A 145 -9.69 6.09 -15.75
N SER A 146 -8.47 5.61 -15.53
CA SER A 146 -7.76 5.71 -14.25
C SER A 146 -6.80 6.89 -14.25
N TYR A 147 -6.83 7.68 -13.18
CA TYR A 147 -5.91 8.79 -12.94
C TYR A 147 -5.14 8.57 -11.64
N GLY A 148 -3.85 8.88 -11.66
CA GLY A 148 -3.06 9.12 -10.45
C GLY A 148 -3.09 10.60 -10.10
N ILE A 149 -3.14 10.91 -8.81
CA ILE A 149 -3.00 12.27 -8.28
C ILE A 149 -1.89 12.32 -7.25
N GLU A 150 -1.01 13.32 -7.36
CA GLU A 150 0.09 13.55 -6.43
C GLU A 150 0.29 15.05 -6.17
N PRO A 151 0.66 15.46 -4.94
CA PRO A 151 0.97 16.85 -4.63
C PRO A 151 2.27 17.30 -5.31
N LEU A 152 2.33 18.55 -5.78
CA LEU A 152 3.57 19.18 -6.25
C LEU A 152 4.32 19.79 -5.05
N GLU A 153 5.47 19.20 -4.69
CA GLU A 153 6.24 19.55 -3.47
C GLU A 153 6.72 21.02 -3.41
N SER A 154 6.70 21.76 -4.53
CA SER A 154 7.30 23.08 -4.65
C SER A 154 6.31 24.25 -4.84
N ALA A 155 5.00 24.01 -4.81
CA ALA A 155 4.02 25.05 -5.11
C ALA A 155 3.45 25.70 -3.84
N ALA A 156 3.48 27.05 -3.77
CA ALA A 156 2.81 27.82 -2.72
C ALA A 156 1.27 27.74 -2.81
N THR A 157 0.77 27.30 -3.97
CA THR A 157 -0.61 26.96 -4.29
C THR A 157 -0.76 25.44 -4.14
N TYR A 158 -1.82 24.94 -3.49
CA TYR A 158 -2.09 23.49 -3.31
C TYR A 158 -2.37 22.80 -4.65
N GLU A 159 -1.35 22.71 -5.50
CA GLU A 159 -1.39 22.15 -6.84
C GLU A 159 -1.05 20.67 -6.82
N HIS A 160 -1.77 19.93 -7.64
CA HIS A 160 -1.63 18.50 -7.79
C HIS A 160 -1.40 18.17 -9.25
N MET A 161 -0.46 17.26 -9.46
CA MET A 161 -0.25 16.61 -10.74
C MET A 161 -1.27 15.50 -10.88
N LEU A 162 -2.04 15.56 -11.96
CA LEU A 162 -2.94 14.51 -12.40
C LEU A 162 -2.36 13.90 -13.66
N TYR A 163 -2.23 12.58 -13.68
CA TYR A 163 -1.75 11.87 -14.85
C TYR A 163 -2.66 10.70 -15.15
N GLN A 164 -3.04 10.57 -16.43
CA GLN A 164 -3.72 9.38 -16.88
C GLN A 164 -2.73 8.22 -16.81
N ILE A 165 -3.12 7.16 -16.13
CA ILE A 165 -2.29 5.98 -16.04
C ILE A 165 -2.66 5.07 -17.22
N LYS A 166 -1.72 4.90 -18.16
CA LYS A 166 -1.89 4.01 -19.32
C LYS A 166 -1.45 2.59 -18.95
N ASN A 167 -2.19 1.58 -19.41
CA ASN A 167 -1.78 0.17 -19.32
C ASN A 167 -0.58 -0.08 -20.25
N ASN A 168 0.61 0.30 -19.80
CA ASN A 168 1.84 -0.12 -20.45
C ASN A 168 2.22 -1.48 -19.86
N LYS A 169 2.43 -2.48 -20.72
CA LYS A 169 2.99 -3.77 -20.32
C LYS A 169 4.35 -3.51 -19.68
N ALA A 170 4.42 -3.55 -18.35
CA ALA A 170 5.68 -3.71 -17.68
C ALA A 170 6.01 -5.21 -17.70
N ASP A 171 7.22 -5.58 -18.11
CA ASP A 171 7.66 -6.97 -18.08
C ASP A 171 8.01 -7.36 -16.64
N PHE A 172 6.99 -7.58 -15.80
CA PHE A 172 7.17 -8.22 -14.50
C PHE A 172 6.99 -9.75 -14.64
N PRO A 173 7.89 -10.56 -14.07
CA PRO A 173 7.72 -12.01 -14.06
C PRO A 173 6.39 -12.37 -13.38
N PRO A 174 5.59 -13.29 -13.94
CA PRO A 174 4.39 -13.78 -13.29
C PRO A 174 4.75 -14.42 -11.94
N LEU A 175 3.80 -14.39 -11.01
CA LEU A 175 3.85 -15.25 -9.83
C LEU A 175 3.95 -16.71 -10.28
N GLN A 176 4.99 -17.42 -9.81
CA GLN A 176 5.10 -18.84 -10.08
C GLN A 176 3.99 -19.57 -9.32
N GLU A 177 3.14 -20.31 -10.04
CA GLU A 177 1.98 -21.06 -9.51
C GLU A 177 2.34 -22.17 -8.48
N SER A 178 3.62 -22.35 -8.15
CA SER A 178 4.08 -23.35 -7.20
C SER A 178 3.90 -22.89 -5.76
N TYR A 179 2.66 -22.85 -5.28
CA TYR A 179 2.39 -22.81 -3.85
C TYR A 179 2.73 -24.16 -3.24
N PRO A 180 3.41 -24.21 -2.08
CA PRO A 180 3.65 -25.46 -1.38
C PRO A 180 2.32 -25.97 -0.84
N MET A 181 1.64 -26.81 -1.62
CA MET A 181 0.54 -27.62 -1.15
C MET A 181 1.14 -28.67 -0.22
N ILE A 182 1.00 -28.47 1.09
CA ILE A 182 1.42 -29.48 2.06
C ILE A 182 0.53 -30.70 1.80
N GLN A 183 1.11 -31.79 1.29
CA GLN A 183 0.49 -33.12 1.31
C GLN A 183 0.42 -33.60 2.76
N LEU A 184 -0.46 -32.97 3.54
CA LEU A 184 -0.89 -33.53 4.81
C LEU A 184 -1.81 -34.68 4.41
N GLY A 185 -1.31 -35.91 4.55
CA GLY A 185 -1.92 -37.11 3.96
C GLY A 185 -3.44 -37.11 4.07
N ASP A 186 -4.10 -37.53 2.98
CA ASP A 186 -5.55 -37.57 2.71
C ASP A 186 -6.45 -37.96 3.90
N GLN A 187 -6.49 -37.13 4.92
CA GLN A 187 -7.65 -36.97 5.76
C GLN A 187 -8.41 -35.83 5.12
N PRO A 188 -9.51 -36.10 4.39
CA PRO A 188 -10.42 -35.04 4.06
C PRO A 188 -10.81 -34.43 5.40
N TYR A 189 -10.33 -33.22 5.68
CA TYR A 189 -11.03 -32.34 6.59
C TYR A 189 -12.41 -32.26 5.98
N LYS A 190 -13.33 -33.12 6.45
CA LYS A 190 -14.74 -32.90 6.29
C LYS A 190 -14.91 -31.52 6.87
N ILE A 191 -15.01 -30.51 6.01
CA ILE A 191 -15.63 -29.26 6.37
C ILE A 191 -16.99 -29.72 6.84
N LEU A 192 -17.12 -29.90 8.16
CA LEU A 192 -18.41 -30.06 8.79
C LEU A 192 -19.00 -28.67 8.67
N VAL A 193 -19.52 -28.39 7.47
CA VAL A 193 -20.59 -27.43 7.29
C VAL A 193 -21.70 -28.03 8.14
N LYS A 194 -21.70 -27.73 9.44
CA LYS A 194 -22.94 -27.77 10.19
C LYS A 194 -23.83 -26.87 9.36
N SER A 195 -24.78 -27.46 8.63
CA SER A 195 -25.90 -26.76 8.07
C SER A 195 -26.70 -26.24 9.26
N GLN A 196 -26.20 -25.19 9.89
CA GLN A 196 -27.01 -24.37 10.75
C GLN A 196 -27.98 -23.70 9.79
N THR A 197 -29.18 -24.29 9.75
CA THR A 197 -30.42 -23.59 9.49
C THR A 197 -30.27 -22.13 9.90
N LYS A 198 -30.39 -21.23 8.92
CA LYS A 198 -30.31 -19.77 9.02
C LYS A 198 -30.47 -19.23 10.45
N PRO A 199 -29.53 -18.41 10.93
CA PRO A 199 -29.91 -17.16 11.52
C PRO A 199 -29.98 -16.12 10.38
N ASP A 200 -30.90 -15.19 10.52
CA ASP A 200 -30.88 -13.92 9.83
C ASP A 200 -29.58 -13.17 10.24
N VAL A 201 -28.45 -13.55 9.65
CA VAL A 201 -27.16 -12.90 9.88
C VAL A 201 -26.96 -11.94 8.73
N GLU A 202 -27.48 -10.74 8.92
CA GLU A 202 -27.05 -9.54 8.20
C GLU A 202 -25.54 -9.65 7.93
N GLN A 203 -25.18 -9.56 6.66
CA GLN A 203 -23.89 -9.93 6.08
C GLN A 203 -22.70 -9.30 6.80
N LEU A 204 -22.23 -9.94 7.88
CA LEU A 204 -21.26 -9.38 8.82
C LEU A 204 -19.93 -9.12 8.10
N ARG A 205 -19.49 -7.86 8.09
CA ARG A 205 -18.14 -7.49 7.64
C ARG A 205 -17.12 -8.31 8.42
N LYS A 206 -16.22 -9.01 7.71
CA LYS A 206 -15.17 -9.81 8.34
C LYS A 206 -13.90 -8.97 8.45
N THR A 207 -13.17 -9.09 9.55
CA THR A 207 -11.88 -8.40 9.73
C THR A 207 -10.76 -9.43 9.79
N LEU A 208 -9.74 -9.28 8.94
CA LEU A 208 -8.52 -10.09 8.98
C LEU A 208 -7.39 -9.25 9.59
N LYS A 209 -6.86 -9.67 10.75
CA LYS A 209 -5.76 -8.97 11.42
C LYS A 209 -4.42 -9.37 10.83
N ILE A 210 -3.70 -8.40 10.28
CA ILE A 210 -2.39 -8.62 9.67
C ILE A 210 -1.26 -7.96 10.45
N GLN A 211 -0.08 -8.54 10.33
CA GLN A 211 1.19 -7.99 10.79
C GLN A 211 2.13 -7.82 9.60
N ILE A 212 2.86 -6.71 9.55
CA ILE A 212 3.85 -6.45 8.51
C ILE A 212 5.23 -6.38 9.15
N ILE A 213 6.18 -7.10 8.56
CA ILE A 213 7.60 -7.02 8.89
C ILE A 213 8.33 -6.57 7.63
N MET A 214 9.21 -5.59 7.76
CA MET A 214 9.97 -5.02 6.66
C MET A 214 11.45 -5.34 6.84
N ASP A 215 12.05 -5.94 5.83
CA ASP A 215 13.49 -6.22 5.83
C ASP A 215 14.32 -4.93 5.73
N LYS A 216 15.59 -5.02 6.13
CA LYS A 216 16.50 -3.88 6.19
C LYS A 216 16.67 -3.20 4.83
N ALA A 217 16.83 -3.99 3.78
CA ALA A 217 17.06 -3.47 2.44
C ALA A 217 15.84 -2.68 1.94
N LEU A 218 14.62 -3.16 2.21
CA LEU A 218 13.40 -2.44 1.88
C LEU A 218 13.23 -1.17 2.72
N TYR A 219 13.55 -1.23 4.01
CA TYR A 219 13.54 -0.05 4.89
C TYR A 219 14.49 1.04 4.38
N GLU A 220 15.70 0.66 3.97
CA GLU A 220 16.68 1.57 3.35
C GLU A 220 16.17 2.13 2.02
N TYR A 221 15.62 1.27 1.16
CA TYR A 221 15.03 1.70 -0.11
C TYR A 221 13.85 2.67 0.08
N MET A 222 13.07 2.50 1.15
CA MET A 222 11.93 3.36 1.46
C MET A 222 12.32 4.70 2.11
N GLY A 223 13.60 4.94 2.39
CA GLY A 223 14.13 6.23 2.84
C GLY A 223 14.76 6.22 4.23
N SER A 224 14.87 5.06 4.89
CA SER A 224 15.49 4.93 6.22
C SER A 224 14.87 5.79 7.33
N GLU A 225 13.61 6.17 7.17
CA GLU A 225 12.84 6.92 8.17
C GLU A 225 11.61 6.12 8.59
N VAL A 226 11.41 5.97 9.90
CA VAL A 226 10.32 5.15 10.46
C VAL A 226 8.96 5.68 10.03
N ALA A 227 8.75 6.99 10.11
CA ALA A 227 7.48 7.64 9.74
C ALA A 227 7.16 7.43 8.24
N VAL A 228 8.16 7.62 7.36
CA VAL A 228 7.99 7.44 5.91
C VAL A 228 7.70 6.00 5.54
N ALA A 229 8.41 5.03 6.14
CA ALA A 229 8.15 3.62 5.91
C ALA A 229 6.76 3.20 6.39
N ALA A 230 6.33 3.67 7.57
CA ALA A 230 5.01 3.41 8.11
C ALA A 230 3.90 4.00 7.23
N GLU A 231 4.04 5.25 6.78
CA GLU A 231 3.08 5.89 5.87
C GLU A 231 2.90 5.08 4.58
N LYS A 232 4.00 4.60 3.98
CA LYS A 232 3.95 3.75 2.78
C LYS A 232 3.27 2.41 3.02
N VAL A 233 3.50 1.76 4.16
CA VAL A 233 2.81 0.50 4.52
C VAL A 233 1.32 0.76 4.70
N VAL A 234 0.94 1.82 5.41
CA VAL A 234 -0.47 2.17 5.62
C VAL A 234 -1.15 2.54 4.31
N TYR A 235 -0.43 3.19 3.38
CA TYR A 235 -0.90 3.41 2.02
C TYR A 235 -1.20 2.11 1.29
N ILE A 236 -0.25 1.16 1.31
CA ILE A 236 -0.44 -0.17 0.70
C ILE A 236 -1.69 -0.85 1.27
N ILE A 237 -1.87 -0.87 2.59
CA ILE A 237 -3.03 -1.49 3.23
C ILE A 237 -4.34 -0.76 2.91
N GLY A 238 -4.33 0.57 2.78
CA GLY A 238 -5.51 1.34 2.37
C GLY A 238 -5.96 1.01 0.95
N VAL A 239 -5.01 0.84 0.02
CA VAL A 239 -5.27 0.42 -1.35
C VAL A 239 -5.78 -1.02 -1.40
N ILE A 240 -5.20 -1.93 -0.60
CA ILE A 240 -5.69 -3.31 -0.46
C ILE A 240 -7.13 -3.34 0.07
N ASN A 241 -7.47 -2.54 1.09
CA ASN A 241 -8.83 -2.51 1.61
C ASN A 241 -9.86 -2.05 0.57
N THR A 242 -9.50 -1.13 -0.33
CA THR A 242 -10.35 -0.78 -1.47
C THR A 242 -10.63 -2.01 -2.35
N MET A 243 -9.63 -2.84 -2.64
CA MET A 243 -9.83 -4.09 -3.40
C MET A 243 -10.72 -5.09 -2.65
N PHE A 244 -10.48 -5.27 -1.35
CA PHE A 244 -11.21 -6.24 -0.51
C PHE A 244 -12.62 -5.78 -0.10
N SER A 245 -12.97 -4.52 -0.36
CA SER A 245 -14.30 -3.96 -0.07
C SER A 245 -15.43 -4.77 -0.70
N GLN A 246 -15.23 -5.29 -1.92
CA GLN A 246 -16.22 -6.10 -2.64
C GLN A 246 -16.48 -7.45 -1.96
N LEU A 247 -15.48 -8.01 -1.26
CA LEU A 247 -15.60 -9.24 -0.48
C LEU A 247 -16.15 -9.02 0.92
N LYS A 248 -16.44 -7.76 1.31
CA LYS A 248 -16.83 -7.39 2.68
C LYS A 248 -15.80 -7.85 3.73
N VAL A 249 -14.52 -7.84 3.35
CA VAL A 249 -13.39 -8.13 4.22
C VAL A 249 -12.59 -6.85 4.45
N THR A 250 -12.31 -6.54 5.71
CA THR A 250 -11.40 -5.45 6.10
C THR A 250 -10.08 -6.05 6.54
N ILE A 251 -8.99 -5.64 5.89
CA ILE A 251 -7.62 -6.00 6.25
C ILE A 251 -7.13 -5.01 7.30
N MET A 252 -7.03 -5.44 8.55
CA MET A 252 -6.65 -4.57 9.67
C MET A 252 -5.16 -4.70 10.02
N LEU A 253 -4.42 -3.60 9.92
CA LEU A 253 -3.02 -3.51 10.28
C LEU A 253 -2.87 -3.39 11.80
N THR A 254 -2.30 -4.41 12.43
CA THR A 254 -2.17 -4.50 13.90
C THR A 254 -0.74 -4.34 14.41
N TYR A 255 0.25 -4.53 13.54
CA TYR A 255 1.66 -4.55 13.93
C TYR A 255 2.54 -4.22 12.73
N LEU A 256 3.53 -3.35 12.93
CA LEU A 256 4.58 -3.07 11.96
C LEU A 256 5.95 -3.20 12.63
N GLU A 257 6.84 -4.01 12.09
CA GLU A 257 8.23 -4.09 12.54
C GLU A 257 9.19 -3.80 11.39
N LEU A 258 10.14 -2.91 11.63
CA LEU A 258 11.15 -2.49 10.69
C LEU A 258 12.51 -3.03 11.16
N TRP A 259 13.13 -3.92 10.39
CA TRP A 259 14.47 -4.42 10.69
C TRP A 259 15.55 -3.39 10.33
N SER A 260 15.52 -2.24 11.00
CA SER A 260 16.40 -1.08 10.72
C SER A 260 17.87 -1.31 11.11
N ASP A 261 18.16 -2.27 11.98
CA ASP A 261 19.52 -2.65 12.36
C ASP A 261 20.07 -3.77 11.46
N GLN A 262 19.40 -4.93 11.43
CA GLN A 262 19.74 -6.13 10.69
C GLN A 262 18.54 -7.06 10.54
N ASN A 263 18.55 -7.86 9.47
CA ASN A 263 17.54 -8.87 9.24
C ASN A 263 17.61 -9.97 10.33
N LYS A 264 16.46 -10.35 10.90
CA LYS A 264 16.38 -11.39 11.95
C LYS A 264 16.34 -12.81 11.38
N ILE A 265 16.14 -12.93 10.07
CA ILE A 265 16.26 -14.17 9.32
C ILE A 265 17.14 -13.95 8.08
N LEU A 266 17.70 -15.03 7.55
CA LEU A 266 18.38 -14.99 6.27
C LEU A 266 17.36 -14.83 5.13
N SER A 267 17.35 -13.68 4.47
CA SER A 267 16.40 -13.33 3.39
C SER A 267 16.82 -13.81 2.00
N SER A 268 17.94 -14.52 1.85
CA SER A 268 18.41 -15.11 0.57
C SER A 268 17.85 -16.51 0.30
N GLY A 269 17.76 -16.88 -0.98
CA GLY A 269 17.21 -18.16 -1.43
C GLY A 269 15.88 -17.98 -2.16
N ASP A 270 15.24 -19.11 -2.46
CA ASP A 270 13.90 -19.15 -3.08
C ASP A 270 12.80 -18.66 -2.12
N ALA A 271 11.66 -18.26 -2.68
CA ALA A 271 10.51 -17.76 -1.93
C ALA A 271 10.08 -18.71 -0.82
N ASN A 272 10.00 -20.00 -1.15
CA ASN A 272 9.50 -21.02 -0.24
C ASN A 272 10.47 -21.28 0.90
N GLU A 273 11.78 -21.26 0.62
CA GLU A 273 12.82 -21.39 1.66
C GLU A 273 12.76 -20.23 2.66
N ILE A 274 12.58 -19.01 2.15
CA ILE A 274 12.47 -17.82 3.00
C ILE A 274 11.18 -17.89 3.83
N LEU A 275 10.05 -18.29 3.23
CA LEU A 275 8.78 -18.48 3.93
C LEU A 275 8.89 -19.50 5.07
N GLN A 276 9.58 -20.63 4.87
CA GLN A 276 9.80 -21.62 5.91
C GLN A 276 10.61 -21.05 7.10
N ARG A 277 11.68 -20.30 6.82
CA ARG A 277 12.45 -19.61 7.87
C ARG A 277 11.61 -18.56 8.60
N PHE A 278 10.79 -17.82 7.87
CA PHE A 278 9.92 -16.81 8.43
C PHE A 278 8.84 -17.41 9.34
N VAL A 279 8.22 -18.53 8.95
CA VAL A 279 7.27 -19.28 9.80
C VAL A 279 7.93 -19.77 11.09
N SER A 280 9.16 -20.28 10.99
CA SER A 280 9.93 -20.69 12.17
C SER A 280 10.21 -19.50 13.11
N TRP A 281 10.59 -18.35 12.54
CA TRP A 281 10.79 -17.11 13.29
C TRP A 281 9.48 -16.60 13.93
N LYS A 282 8.37 -16.54 13.18
CA LYS A 282 7.03 -16.14 13.67
C LYS A 282 6.64 -16.97 14.90
N LYS A 283 6.83 -18.29 14.84
CA LYS A 283 6.51 -19.20 15.96
C LYS A 283 7.26 -18.86 17.24
N ASN A 284 8.51 -18.40 17.13
CA ASN A 284 9.34 -18.11 18.30
C ASN A 284 9.12 -16.68 18.85
N PHE A 285 8.90 -15.70 17.97
CA PHE A 285 8.93 -14.28 18.34
C PHE A 285 7.56 -13.59 18.33
N LEU A 286 6.59 -14.09 17.56
CA LEU A 286 5.25 -13.50 17.43
C LEU A 286 4.15 -14.34 18.09
N SER A 287 4.48 -15.50 18.66
CA SER A 287 3.51 -16.47 19.23
C SER A 287 2.66 -15.95 20.39
N HIS A 288 3.11 -14.91 21.10
CA HIS A 288 2.38 -14.34 22.24
C HIS A 288 1.29 -13.35 21.84
N ARG A 289 1.14 -13.05 20.56
CA ARG A 289 0.17 -12.06 20.09
C ARG A 289 -0.86 -12.72 19.16
N SER A 290 -2.15 -12.52 19.43
CA SER A 290 -3.24 -13.13 18.65
C SER A 290 -3.35 -12.48 17.27
N HIS A 291 -2.74 -13.07 16.26
CA HIS A 291 -2.77 -12.53 14.90
C HIS A 291 -3.08 -13.60 13.86
N ASP A 292 -3.88 -13.21 12.88
CA ASP A 292 -4.43 -14.12 11.88
C ASP A 292 -3.41 -14.39 10.76
N LEU A 293 -2.61 -13.38 10.38
CA LEU A 293 -1.67 -13.48 9.26
C LEU A 293 -0.49 -12.51 9.39
N ALA A 294 0.72 -12.94 9.06
CA ALA A 294 1.91 -12.10 9.07
C ALA A 294 2.60 -12.09 7.70
N PHE A 295 3.04 -10.94 7.23
CA PHE A 295 3.80 -10.80 5.98
C PHE A 295 5.19 -10.23 6.23
N LEU A 296 6.20 -10.84 5.60
CA LEU A 296 7.55 -10.28 5.49
C LEU A 296 7.74 -9.66 4.11
N LEU A 297 8.03 -8.35 4.08
CA LEU A 297 8.31 -7.58 2.88
C LEU A 297 9.83 -7.48 2.68
N ILE A 298 10.31 -7.84 1.50
CA ILE A 298 11.75 -7.97 1.22
C ILE A 298 12.09 -7.23 -0.08
N TYR A 299 13.12 -6.39 -0.06
CA TYR A 299 13.60 -5.75 -1.28
C TYR A 299 14.46 -6.68 -2.13
N ARG A 300 14.22 -6.70 -3.45
CA ARG A 300 15.05 -7.37 -4.45
C ARG A 300 15.09 -6.55 -5.73
N ASP A 301 16.27 -6.37 -6.33
CA ASP A 301 16.35 -5.59 -7.57
C ASP A 301 15.59 -6.27 -8.72
N TYR A 302 15.80 -7.59 -8.89
CA TYR A 302 15.24 -8.39 -9.98
C TYR A 302 14.79 -9.76 -9.47
N PRO A 303 13.65 -9.85 -8.77
CA PRO A 303 13.17 -11.12 -8.25
C PRO A 303 12.53 -11.96 -9.36
N ASN A 304 12.71 -13.29 -9.31
CA ASN A 304 12.11 -14.23 -10.27
C ASN A 304 10.64 -14.59 -9.95
N TYR A 305 10.16 -14.17 -8.78
CA TYR A 305 8.82 -14.37 -8.25
C TYR A 305 8.53 -13.17 -7.34
N VAL A 306 7.26 -12.84 -7.11
CA VAL A 306 6.93 -11.66 -6.29
C VAL A 306 6.53 -12.01 -4.84
N GLY A 307 6.46 -13.29 -4.48
CA GLY A 307 6.18 -13.71 -3.11
C GLY A 307 5.84 -15.19 -2.97
N ALA A 308 5.48 -15.60 -1.75
CA ALA A 308 4.97 -16.93 -1.42
C ALA A 308 4.12 -16.90 -0.15
N THR A 309 3.08 -17.73 -0.08
CA THR A 309 2.25 -17.94 1.11
C THR A 309 1.62 -19.33 1.07
N TYR A 310 1.11 -19.81 2.21
CA TYR A 310 0.34 -21.06 2.25
C TYR A 310 -1.13 -20.81 1.89
N HIS A 311 -1.61 -21.55 0.90
CA HIS A 311 -2.98 -21.46 0.42
C HIS A 311 -3.99 -21.82 1.52
N GLY A 312 -4.99 -20.96 1.75
CA GLY A 312 -6.08 -21.20 2.70
C GLY A 312 -5.67 -21.25 4.18
N MET A 313 -4.44 -20.84 4.52
CA MET A 313 -3.91 -20.89 5.89
C MET A 313 -4.03 -19.55 6.63
N ALA A 314 -4.79 -18.59 6.10
CA ALA A 314 -5.17 -17.41 6.87
C ALA A 314 -5.85 -17.84 8.18
N CYS A 315 -5.49 -17.18 9.28
CA CYS A 315 -5.90 -17.51 10.65
C CYS A 315 -5.30 -18.80 11.24
N ASP A 316 -4.45 -19.55 10.51
CA ASP A 316 -3.69 -20.64 11.13
C ASP A 316 -2.56 -20.06 11.99
N ALA A 317 -2.52 -20.49 13.26
CA ALA A 317 -1.56 -19.98 14.23
C ALA A 317 -0.10 -20.18 13.81
N LYS A 318 0.19 -21.26 13.08
CA LYS A 318 1.55 -21.62 12.64
C LYS A 318 1.80 -21.16 11.20
N LEU A 319 0.89 -21.48 10.29
CA LEU A 319 1.07 -21.35 8.84
C LEU A 319 0.48 -20.07 8.24
N GLY A 320 -0.24 -19.25 9.03
CA GLY A 320 -0.73 -17.93 8.61
C GLY A 320 0.43 -16.95 8.41
N ALA A 321 1.19 -17.13 7.35
CA ALA A 321 2.35 -16.32 6.99
C ALA A 321 2.49 -16.21 5.47
N GLY A 322 3.07 -15.09 5.02
CA GLY A 322 3.46 -14.88 3.64
C GLY A 322 4.73 -14.05 3.55
N ILE A 323 5.36 -14.07 2.39
CA ILE A 323 6.44 -13.16 2.02
C ILE A 323 6.06 -12.45 0.73
N ALA A 324 6.43 -11.18 0.61
CA ALA A 324 6.27 -10.40 -0.61
C ALA A 324 7.61 -9.75 -0.96
N LEU A 325 8.06 -9.97 -2.20
CA LEU A 325 9.26 -9.37 -2.73
C LEU A 325 8.90 -8.07 -3.43
N TYR A 326 9.59 -6.99 -3.08
CA TYR A 326 9.44 -5.65 -3.64
C TYR A 326 10.52 -5.44 -4.72
N PRO A 327 10.16 -5.46 -6.02
CA PRO A 327 11.11 -5.23 -7.12
C PRO A 327 11.59 -3.78 -7.18
N LYS A 328 12.77 -3.55 -7.75
CA LYS A 328 13.21 -2.18 -8.06
C LYS A 328 12.25 -1.52 -9.06
N LYS A 329 11.94 -0.24 -8.85
CA LYS A 329 11.03 0.58 -9.69
C LYS A 329 9.55 0.15 -9.68
N ILE A 330 9.13 -0.84 -8.88
CA ILE A 330 7.71 -1.09 -8.69
C ILE A 330 7.07 0.13 -8.00
N THR A 331 5.85 0.49 -8.37
CA THR A 331 5.09 1.51 -7.63
C THR A 331 4.43 0.89 -6.40
N LEU A 332 3.99 1.71 -5.45
CA LEU A 332 3.28 1.20 -4.27
C LEU A 332 1.95 0.55 -4.66
N GLU A 333 1.27 1.10 -5.67
CA GLU A 333 0.01 0.61 -6.23
C GLU A 333 0.16 -0.79 -6.83
N ALA A 334 1.17 -0.98 -7.69
CA ALA A 334 1.46 -2.29 -8.27
C ALA A 334 1.87 -3.30 -7.20
N PHE A 335 2.63 -2.86 -6.18
CA PHE A 335 2.96 -3.72 -5.04
C PHE A 335 1.73 -4.07 -4.19
N SER A 336 0.75 -3.17 -4.06
CA SER A 336 -0.52 -3.47 -3.40
C SER A 336 -1.29 -4.59 -4.11
N VAL A 337 -1.23 -4.68 -5.45
CA VAL A 337 -1.83 -5.80 -6.21
C VAL A 337 -1.16 -7.11 -5.85
N VAL A 338 0.18 -7.15 -5.81
CA VAL A 338 0.94 -8.33 -5.38
C VAL A 338 0.52 -8.79 -3.99
N MET A 339 0.47 -7.84 -3.04
CA MET A 339 0.04 -8.14 -1.68
C MET A 339 -1.41 -8.63 -1.62
N ALA A 340 -2.31 -8.05 -2.41
CA ALA A 340 -3.71 -8.46 -2.49
C ALA A 340 -3.86 -9.89 -3.04
N GLN A 341 -3.09 -10.24 -4.07
CA GLN A 341 -3.05 -11.61 -4.61
C GLN A 341 -2.61 -12.61 -3.54
N LEU A 342 -1.50 -12.33 -2.86
CA LEU A 342 -0.98 -13.19 -1.80
C LEU A 342 -1.98 -13.31 -0.64
N LEU A 343 -2.61 -12.22 -0.22
CA LEU A 343 -3.69 -12.24 0.78
C LEU A 343 -4.87 -13.10 0.32
N GLY A 344 -5.25 -12.99 -0.96
CA GLY A 344 -6.29 -13.82 -1.57
C GLY A 344 -5.95 -15.31 -1.48
N ILE A 345 -4.72 -15.69 -1.83
CA ILE A 345 -4.25 -17.08 -1.71
C ILE A 345 -4.25 -17.54 -0.25
N SER A 346 -3.78 -16.72 0.68
CA SER A 346 -3.86 -17.05 2.11
C SER A 346 -5.30 -17.30 2.56
N LEU A 347 -6.27 -16.59 1.99
CA LEU A 347 -7.71 -16.76 2.25
C LEU A 347 -8.35 -17.93 1.47
N GLY A 348 -7.59 -18.61 0.61
CA GLY A 348 -8.04 -19.79 -0.14
C GLY A 348 -8.50 -19.50 -1.57
N LEU A 349 -8.19 -18.31 -2.10
CA LEU A 349 -8.37 -18.02 -3.52
C LEU A 349 -7.26 -18.67 -4.35
N THR A 350 -7.57 -19.00 -5.59
CA THR A 350 -6.61 -19.48 -6.57
C THR A 350 -6.43 -18.45 -7.68
N TYR A 351 -5.40 -18.59 -8.50
CA TYR A 351 -5.28 -17.74 -9.68
C TYR A 351 -6.38 -18.03 -10.68
N ASP A 352 -6.79 -16.96 -11.37
CA ASP A 352 -7.76 -17.04 -12.42
C ASP A 352 -7.21 -17.82 -13.60
N ASP A 353 -7.97 -18.79 -14.06
CA ASP A 353 -7.76 -19.39 -15.35
C ASP A 353 -8.17 -18.39 -16.43
N ASN A 354 -7.21 -17.97 -17.26
CA ASN A 354 -7.39 -17.01 -18.35
C ASN A 354 -8.50 -17.39 -19.34
N TYR A 355 -8.95 -18.65 -19.37
CA TYR A 355 -10.01 -19.12 -20.26
C TYR A 355 -11.40 -19.10 -19.63
N ASN A 356 -11.52 -19.10 -18.30
CA ASN A 356 -12.78 -19.41 -17.61
C ASN A 356 -13.23 -18.33 -16.61
N CYS A 357 -12.38 -17.36 -16.26
CA CYS A 357 -12.76 -16.27 -15.37
C CYS A 357 -13.14 -15.00 -16.15
N PHE A 358 -14.34 -14.47 -15.90
CA PHE A 358 -14.81 -13.21 -16.48
C PHE A 358 -14.72 -12.09 -15.44
N CYS A 359 -13.96 -11.05 -15.76
CA CYS A 359 -13.99 -9.81 -14.99
C CYS A 359 -14.60 -8.67 -15.81
N PRO A 360 -15.52 -7.88 -15.23
CA PRO A 360 -16.15 -6.76 -15.92
C PRO A 360 -15.17 -5.62 -16.25
N GLY A 361 -13.96 -5.63 -15.67
CA GLY A 361 -12.91 -4.67 -15.97
C GLY A 361 -11.70 -5.27 -16.71
N THR A 362 -10.68 -4.44 -16.96
CA THR A 362 -9.46 -4.77 -17.71
C THR A 362 -8.70 -6.03 -17.27
N ALA A 363 -8.66 -6.39 -15.98
CA ALA A 363 -8.19 -7.70 -15.50
C ALA A 363 -8.64 -7.97 -14.07
N CYS A 364 -8.82 -9.25 -13.73
CA CYS A 364 -9.05 -9.70 -12.35
C CYS A 364 -7.80 -9.57 -11.49
N ILE A 365 -7.94 -9.30 -10.18
CA ILE A 365 -6.78 -9.20 -9.27
C ILE A 365 -6.02 -10.53 -9.21
N MET A 366 -6.76 -11.65 -9.20
CA MET A 366 -6.18 -12.99 -9.21
C MET A 366 -5.70 -13.42 -10.61
N ASN A 367 -5.58 -12.53 -11.59
CA ASN A 367 -4.82 -12.81 -12.79
C ASN A 367 -3.31 -12.64 -12.50
N PRO A 368 -2.43 -13.59 -12.81
CA PRO A 368 -0.98 -13.44 -12.59
C PRO A 368 -0.35 -12.20 -13.25
N GLN A 369 -0.97 -11.67 -14.31
CA GLN A 369 -0.55 -10.47 -15.02
C GLN A 369 -1.16 -9.18 -14.46
N ALA A 370 -2.01 -9.24 -13.43
CA ALA A 370 -2.68 -8.08 -12.84
C ALA A 370 -1.71 -7.07 -12.22
N ILE A 371 -0.45 -7.46 -11.95
CA ILE A 371 0.62 -6.53 -11.54
C ILE A 371 0.82 -5.41 -12.59
N ASN A 372 0.49 -5.70 -13.86
CA ASN A 372 0.54 -4.78 -14.99
C ASN A 372 -0.78 -4.03 -15.25
N VAL A 373 -1.82 -4.33 -14.47
CA VAL A 373 -3.16 -3.78 -14.65
C VAL A 373 -3.54 -2.99 -13.41
N LEU A 374 -3.95 -1.75 -13.61
CA LEU A 374 -4.23 -0.87 -12.49
C LEU A 374 -5.60 -1.20 -11.91
N LEU A 375 -5.56 -1.77 -10.71
CA LEU A 375 -6.47 -1.73 -9.56
C LEU A 375 -7.97 -1.51 -9.70
N ASN A 376 -8.47 -0.70 -10.62
CA ASN A 376 -9.81 -0.13 -10.47
C ASN A 376 -10.86 -0.65 -11.45
N ASP A 377 -10.48 -1.70 -12.16
CA ASP A 377 -11.33 -2.61 -12.89
C ASP A 377 -11.21 -4.06 -12.35
N ALA A 378 -10.38 -4.21 -11.31
CA ALA A 378 -9.92 -5.49 -10.82
C ALA A 378 -10.86 -5.96 -9.70
N VAL A 379 -11.78 -6.83 -10.08
CA VAL A 379 -12.63 -7.58 -9.16
C VAL A 379 -11.76 -8.65 -8.50
N ILE A 380 -11.83 -8.82 -7.17
CA ILE A 380 -11.02 -9.83 -6.48
C ILE A 380 -11.38 -11.26 -6.92
N LEU A 381 -12.57 -11.51 -7.46
CA LEU A 381 -12.95 -12.69 -8.23
C LEU A 381 -14.44 -12.54 -8.56
N GLN A 382 -14.82 -12.77 -9.82
CA GLN A 382 -16.19 -13.16 -10.13
C GLN A 382 -16.18 -14.53 -10.81
N ALA A 383 -16.18 -15.58 -9.99
CA ALA A 383 -16.90 -16.82 -10.30
C ALA A 383 -17.08 -17.64 -9.03
N VAL A 384 -18.30 -17.65 -8.48
CA VAL A 384 -18.92 -18.92 -8.08
C VAL A 384 -20.36 -18.85 -8.55
N HIS A 385 -20.65 -19.67 -9.55
CA HIS A 385 -22.01 -20.03 -9.93
C HIS A 385 -22.57 -21.05 -8.94
#